data_AF-A0A7X5TM07-F1
#
_entry.id   AF-A0A7X5TM07-F1
#
_cell.length_a   1.000
_cell.length_b   1.000
_cell.length_c   1.000
_cell.angle_alpha   90.00
_cell.angle_beta   90.00
_cell.angle_gamma   90.00
#
_symmetry.space_group_name_H-M   'P 1'
#
loop_
_entity.id
_entity.type
_entity.pdbx_description
1 polymer ?
#
loop_
_entity_poly.entity_id
_entity_poly.type
_entity_poly.pdbx_seq_one_letter_code
_entity_poly.pdbx_strand_id
1 'polypeptide(L)' 'MRTTVTIDDVLYAQALEMAEPGMDKADIFREAIKTFVRVQAAKRLASLGGSSPEMQMIPRRHEEPSA' A
#
# COMPACT_ATOMS: atom_id res chain seq x y z
N MET A 1 14.42 -12.97 -10.58
CA MET A 1 13.63 -14.21 -10.43
C MET A 1 12.61 -14.26 -11.56
N ARG A 2 12.46 -15.37 -12.28
CA ARG A 2 11.48 -15.51 -13.37
C ARG A 2 10.27 -16.27 -12.83
N THR A 3 9.09 -15.68 -12.94
CA THR A 3 7.84 -16.28 -12.46
C THR A 3 6.82 -16.22 -13.60
N THR A 4 6.09 -17.32 -13.82
CA THR A 4 4.99 -17.37 -14.79
C THR A 4 3.69 -17.45 -14.00
N VAL A 5 2.72 -16.60 -14.32
CA VAL A 5 1.42 -16.54 -13.67
C VAL A 5 0.32 -16.51 -14.73
N THR A 6 -0.80 -17.16 -14.44
CA THR A 6 -2.00 -17.08 -15.26
C THR A 6 -2.85 -15.92 -14.75
N ILE A 7 -3.22 -15.01 -15.64
CA ILE A 7 -4.08 -13.85 -15.36
C ILE A 7 -5.20 -13.82 -16.38
N ASP A 8 -6.35 -13.27 -15.98
CA ASP A 8 -7.46 -13.00 -16.87
C ASP A 8 -7.08 -11.90 -17.89
N ASP A 9 -7.39 -12.14 -19.17
CA ASP A 9 -7.02 -11.23 -20.26
C ASP A 9 -7.77 -9.88 -20.19
N VAL A 10 -9.01 -9.87 -19.69
CA VAL A 10 -9.80 -8.65 -19.52
C VAL A 10 -9.18 -7.80 -18.41
N LEU A 11 -8.83 -8.42 -17.29
CA LEU A 11 -8.14 -7.72 -16.20
C LEU A 11 -6.79 -7.17 -16.65
N TYR A 12 -6.05 -7.96 -17.43
CA TYR A 12 -4.76 -7.54 -17.95
C TYR A 12 -4.87 -6.38 -18.95
N ALA A 13 -5.88 -6.39 -19.83
CA ALA A 13 -6.16 -5.30 -20.74
C ALA A 13 -6.51 -4.00 -20.00
N GLN A 14 -7.36 -4.06 -18.97
CA GLN A 14 -7.68 -2.91 -18.13
C GLN A 14 -6.45 -2.33 -17.44
N ALA A 15 -5.55 -3.20 -16.95
CA ALA A 15 -4.30 -2.75 -16.34
C ALA A 15 -3.39 -2.03 -17.35
N LEU A 16 -3.36 -2.47 -18.61
CA LEU A 16 -2.61 -1.81 -19.68
C LEU A 16 -3.20 -0.45 -20.07
N GLU A 17 -4.52 -0.31 -20.10
CA GLU A 17 -5.19 0.97 -20.37
C GLU A 17 -4.89 2.04 -19.31
N MET A 18 -4.69 1.60 -18.07
CA MET A 18 -4.36 2.46 -16.92
C MET A 18 -2.86 2.68 -16.74
N ALA A 19 -2.02 1.93 -17.45
CA ALA A 19 -0.58 2.01 -17.31
C ALA A 19 -0.03 3.30 -17.90
N GLU A 20 1.02 3.84 -17.27
CA GLU A 20 1.72 5.01 -17.80
C GLU A 20 2.40 4.69 -19.14
N PRO A 21 2.52 5.69 -20.04
CA PRO A 21 3.23 5.50 -21.31
C PRO A 21 4.66 5.01 -21.07
N GLY A 22 5.00 3.86 -21.67
CA GLY A 22 6.34 3.27 -21.55
C GLY A 22 6.54 2.32 -20.37
N MET A 23 5.50 2.04 -19.58
CA MET A 23 5.57 1.02 -18.53
C MET A 23 5.65 -0.39 -19.14
N ASP A 24 6.62 -1.20 -18.70
CA ASP A 24 6.74 -2.59 -19.14
C ASP A 24 5.72 -3.49 -18.41
N LYS A 25 5.36 -4.62 -19.03
CA LYS A 25 4.45 -5.62 -18.48
C LYS A 25 4.89 -6.07 -17.08
N ALA A 26 6.20 -6.22 -16.88
CA ALA A 26 6.76 -6.62 -15.60
C ALA A 26 6.54 -5.58 -14.49
N ASP A 27 6.49 -4.30 -14.84
CA ASP A 27 6.30 -3.21 -13.89
C ASP A 27 4.86 -3.13 -13.41
N ILE A 28 3.89 -3.41 -14.28
CA ILE A 28 2.46 -3.56 -13.91
C ILE A 28 2.31 -4.63 -12.84
N PHE A 29 2.92 -5.80 -13.03
CA PHE A 29 2.87 -6.88 -12.02
C PHE A 29 3.58 -6.48 -10.73
N ARG A 30 4.73 -5.79 -10.80
CA ARG A 30 5.45 -5.32 -9.62
C ARG A 30 4.60 -4.35 -8.81
N GLU A 31 3.90 -3.42 -9.46
CA GLU A 31 3.04 -2.48 -8.77
C GLU A 31 1.76 -3.11 -8.23
N ALA A 32 1.18 -4.09 -8.92
CA ALA A 32 0.07 -4.87 -8.38
C ALA A 32 0.46 -5.54 -7.06
N ILE A 33 1.64 -6.16 -6.98
CA ILE A 33 2.12 -6.81 -5.74
C ILE A 33 2.41 -5.77 -4.64
N LYS A 34 3.08 -4.66 -4.95
CA LYS A 34 3.32 -3.59 -3.96
C LYS A 34 2.01 -3.04 -3.40
N THR A 35 1.03 -2.81 -4.27
CA THR A 35 -0.29 -2.31 -3.88
C THR A 35 -1.03 -3.33 -3.02
N PHE A 36 -1.00 -4.62 -3.38
CA PHE A 36 -1.59 -5.68 -2.56
C PHE A 36 -1.01 -5.69 -1.14
N VAL A 37 0.33 -5.62 -1.00
CA VAL A 37 0.99 -5.56 0.31
C VAL A 37 0.52 -4.35 1.11
N ARG A 38 0.47 -3.15 0.49
CA ARG A 38 -0.02 -1.92 1.13
C ARG A 38 -1.45 -2.08 1.63
N VAL A 39 -2.35 -2.59 0.80
CA VAL A 39 -3.78 -2.77 1.15
C VAL A 39 -3.94 -3.78 2.28
N GLN A 40 -3.22 -4.91 2.25
CA GLN A 40 -3.31 -5.91 3.31
C GLN A 40 -2.71 -5.41 4.63
N ALA A 41 -1.59 -4.69 4.57
CA ALA A 41 -1.01 -4.05 5.74
C ALA A 41 -1.99 -3.04 6.36
N ALA A 42 -2.62 -2.18 5.53
CA ALA A 42 -3.62 -1.23 5.98
C ALA A 42 -4.84 -1.93 6.62
N LYS A 43 -5.35 -3.01 6.02
CA LYS A 43 -6.44 -3.81 6.60
C LYS A 43 -6.06 -4.40 7.96
N ARG A 44 -4.85 -4.95 8.09
CA ARG A 44 -4.34 -5.47 9.36
C ARG A 44 -4.24 -4.37 10.42
N LEU A 45 -3.70 -3.20 10.06
CA LEU A 45 -3.62 -2.05 10.97
C LEU A 45 -5.02 -1.55 11.37
N ALA A 46 -5.97 -1.47 10.44
CA ALA A 46 -7.34 -1.11 10.74
C ALA A 46 -8.02 -2.14 11.66
N SER A 47 -7.75 -3.44 11.47
CA SER A 47 -8.26 -4.49 12.37
C SER A 47 -7.65 -4.45 13.77
N LEU A 48 -6.45 -3.86 13.92
CA LEU A 48 -5.88 -3.55 15.23
C LEU A 48 -6.57 -2.35 15.90
N GLY A 49 -7.61 -1.77 15.28
CA GLY A 49 -8.33 -0.58 15.72
C GLY A 49 -8.50 -0.47 17.23
N GLY A 50 -7.70 0.41 17.85
CA GLY A 50 -7.79 0.67 19.27
C GLY A 50 -7.48 -0.52 20.17
N SER A 51 -6.69 -1.51 19.71
CA SER A 51 -6.28 -2.69 20.51
C SER A 51 -5.59 -2.34 21.83
N SER A 52 -5.21 -1.07 22.00
CA SER A 52 -4.71 -0.53 23.25
C SER A 52 -5.55 0.70 23.64
N PRO A 53 -6.80 0.51 24.12
CA PRO A 53 -7.67 1.61 24.51
C PRO A 53 -7.17 2.33 25.77
N GLU A 54 -6.31 1.67 26.55
CA GLU A 54 -5.65 2.22 27.74
C GLU A 54 -4.23 2.76 27.46
N MET A 55 -3.84 2.91 26.19
CA MET A 55 -2.52 3.42 25.84
C MET A 55 -2.31 4.82 26.43
N GLN A 56 -1.25 4.99 27.23
CA GLN A 56 -0.92 6.27 27.82
C GLN A 56 -0.68 7.33 26.73
N MET A 57 -1.29 8.52 26.90
CA MET A 57 -1.05 9.64 26.01
C MET A 57 0.41 10.09 26.07
N ILE A 58 1.03 10.23 24.90
CA ILE A 58 2.38 10.81 24.78
C ILE A 58 2.26 12.33 24.94
N PRO A 59 3.04 12.97 25.83
CA PRO A 59 3.02 14.43 25.99
C PRO A 59 3.35 15.13 24.67
N ARG A 60 2.53 16.13 24.29
CA ARG A 60 2.85 16.98 23.14
C ARG A 60 4.02 17.87 23.50
N ARG A 61 5.05 17.88 22.66
CA ARG A 61 6.16 18.84 22.77
C ARG A 61 5.62 20.21 22.36
N HIS A 62 5.46 21.12 23.32
CA HIS A 62 5.37 22.55 23.01
C HIS A 62 6.79 23.06 22.78
N GLU A 63 7.00 23.83 21.71
CA GLU A 63 8.17 24.69 21.64
C GLU A 63 8.11 25.67 22.82
N GLU A 64 9.20 25.79 23.56
CA GLU A 64 9.29 26.81 24.61
C GLU A 64 9.09 28.18 23.94
N PRO A 65 8.24 29.05 24.51
CA PRO A 65 8.02 30.37 23.93
C PRO A 65 9.37 31.09 23.85
N SER A 66 9.79 31.45 22.64
CA SER A 66 10.95 32.31 22.43
C SER A 66 10.69 33.62 23.16
N ALA A 67 11.53 33.88 24.18
CA ALA A 67 11.55 35.13 24.93
C ALA A 67 11.98 36.32 24.06
#